data_AF-A0A9P0Q210-F1
#
_entry.id   AF-A0A9P0Q210-F1
#
_cell.length_a   1.000
_cell.length_b   1.000
_cell.length_c   1.000
_cell.angle_alpha   90.00
_cell.angle_beta   90.00
_cell.angle_gamma   90.00
#
_symmetry.space_group_name_H-M   'P 1'
#
loop_
_entity.id
_entity.type
_entity.pdbx_description
1 polymer ?
#
loop_
_entity_poly.entity_id
_entity_poly.type
_entity_poly.pdbx_seq_one_letter_code
_entity_poly.pdbx_strand_id
1 'polypeptide(L)' 'MKQNIGRGEFSQFPNLSQTSCQEDDVSIYVQHLNALYSDFESRFEDILTMPYKIDAKC' A
#
# COMPACT_ATOMS: atom_id res chain seq x y z
N MET A 1 10.45 -23.71 -8.82
CA MET A 1 9.92 -22.87 -7.72
C MET A 1 10.65 -21.53 -7.78
N LYS A 2 9.92 -20.42 -7.81
CA LYS A 2 10.51 -19.08 -7.83
C LYS A 2 10.67 -18.62 -6.38
N GLN A 3 11.91 -18.52 -5.91
CA GLN A 3 12.21 -17.92 -4.61
C GLN A 3 12.51 -16.45 -4.83
N ASN A 4 11.77 -15.59 -4.13
CA ASN A 4 11.99 -14.16 -4.17
C ASN A 4 13.18 -13.85 -3.25
N ILE A 5 14.12 -13.04 -3.74
CA ILE A 5 15.30 -12.62 -3.00
C ILE A 5 14.86 -11.78 -1.80
N GLY A 6 15.36 -12.10 -0.61
CA GLY A 6 15.09 -11.36 0.62
C GLY A 6 15.79 -10.01 0.62
N ARG A 7 15.25 -9.01 1.34
CA ARG A 7 15.81 -7.65 1.33
C ARG A 7 17.26 -7.55 1.82
N GLY A 8 17.62 -8.33 2.84
CA GLY A 8 19.01 -8.42 3.32
C GLY A 8 19.98 -9.03 2.30
N GLU A 9 19.46 -9.77 1.31
CA GLU A 9 20.24 -10.39 0.24
C GLU A 9 20.49 -9.44 -0.93
N PHE A 10 19.83 -8.27 -0.99
CA PHE A 10 20.14 -7.25 -2.00
C PHE A 10 21.55 -6.68 -1.88
N SER A 11 22.13 -6.76 -0.68
CA SER A 11 23.55 -6.43 -0.44
C SER A 11 24.52 -7.28 -1.27
N GLN A 12 24.09 -8.47 -1.72
CA GLN A 12 24.88 -9.34 -2.61
C GLN A 12 25.00 -8.78 -4.03
N PHE A 13 24.15 -7.83 -4.41
CA PHE A 13 24.17 -7.19 -5.72
C PHE A 13 24.79 -5.79 -5.61
N PRO A 14 25.96 -5.53 -6.21
CA PRO A 14 26.67 -4.26 -6.08
C PRO A 14 25.82 -3.03 -6.42
N ASN A 15 24.95 -3.15 -7.43
CA ASN A 15 24.06 -2.08 -7.89
C ASN A 15 22.85 -1.84 -6.97
N LEU A 16 22.52 -2.79 -6.09
CA LEU A 16 21.41 -2.71 -5.12
C LEU A 16 21.92 -2.60 -3.68
N SER A 17 23.24 -2.65 -3.48
CA SER A 17 23.88 -2.50 -2.17
C SER A 17 23.66 -1.11 -1.55
N GLN A 18 23.52 -0.08 -2.39
CA GLN A 18 23.28 1.30 -1.97
C GLN A 18 21.79 1.64 -1.85
N THR A 19 20.89 0.79 -2.34
CA THR A 19 19.46 0.91 -2.07
C THR A 19 19.16 0.32 -0.70
N SER A 20 19.81 0.84 0.34
CA SER A 20 19.47 0.51 1.72
C SER A 20 18.18 1.23 2.08
N CYS A 21 17.05 0.64 1.73
CA CYS A 21 15.78 1.02 2.32
C CYS A 21 15.75 0.36 3.70
N GLN A 22 15.88 1.13 4.78
CA GLN A 22 15.81 0.56 6.12
C GLN A 22 14.43 -0.08 6.29
N GLU A 23 14.36 -1.28 6.85
CA GLU A 23 13.07 -1.96 7.07
C GLU A 23 12.12 -1.07 7.90
N ASP A 24 12.69 -0.28 8.82
CA ASP A 24 11.99 0.73 9.60
C ASP A 24 11.33 1.79 8.70
N ASP A 25 12.02 2.31 7.68
CA ASP A 25 11.49 3.30 6.74
C ASP A 25 10.29 2.73 5.95
N VAL A 26 10.37 1.45 5.55
CA VAL A 26 9.25 0.80 4.86
C VAL A 26 8.08 0.57 5.81
N SER A 27 8.34 0.17 7.05
CA SER A 27 7.29 -0.02 8.03
C SER A 27 6.54 1.29 8.31
N ILE A 28 7.27 2.40 8.42
CA ILE A 28 6.72 3.75 8.59
C ILE A 28 5.91 4.16 7.35
N TYR A 29 6.46 3.91 6.16
CA TYR A 29 5.74 4.20 4.91
C TYR A 29 4.42 3.41 4.80
N VAL A 30 4.43 2.12 5.14
CA VAL A 30 3.23 1.28 5.17
C VAL A 30 2.22 1.80 6.20
N GLN A 31 2.67 2.22 7.39
CA GLN A 31 1.81 2.83 8.39
C GLN A 31 1.14 4.10 7.87
N HIS A 32 1.89 4.98 7.19
CA HIS A 32 1.34 6.19 6.58
C HIS A 32 0.31 5.88 5.50
N LEU A 33 0.57 4.88 4.64
CA LEU A 33 -0.39 4.44 3.63
C LEU A 33 -1.69 3.93 4.26
N ASN A 34 -1.59 3.13 5.32
CA ASN A 34 -2.76 2.64 6.05
C ASN A 34 -3.55 3.79 6.68
N ALA A 35 -2.88 4.75 7.29
CA ALA A 35 -3.54 5.92 7.88
C ALA A 35 -4.27 6.76 6.81
N LEU A 36 -3.64 6.97 5.65
CA LEU A 36 -4.26 7.68 4.53
C LEU A 36 -5.48 6.93 3.99
N TYR A 37 -5.39 5.60 3.89
CA TYR A 37 -6.49 4.76 3.43
C TYR A 37 -7.68 4.82 4.39
N SER A 38 -7.44 4.71 5.70
CA SER A 38 -8.49 4.83 6.71
C SER A 38 -9.12 6.23 6.75
N ASP A 39 -8.33 7.30 6.59
CA ASP A 39 -8.87 8.66 6.47
C ASP A 39 -9.77 8.81 5.23
N PHE A 40 -9.33 8.26 4.10
CA PHE A 40 -10.11 8.27 2.87
C PHE A 40 -11.44 7.51 3.04
N GLU A 41 -11.41 6.29 3.57
CA GLU A 41 -12.62 5.50 3.81
C GLU A 41 -13.60 6.23 4.74
N SER A 42 -13.10 6.82 5.83
CA SER A 42 -13.96 7.55 6.77
C SER A 42 -14.56 8.82 6.15
N ARG A 43 -13.80 9.56 5.34
CA ARG A 43 -14.26 10.82 4.74
C ARG A 43 -15.24 10.64 3.59
N PHE A 44 -15.19 9.49 2.93
CA PHE A 44 -16.01 9.18 1.76
C PHE A 44 -16.92 7.98 2.01
N GLU A 45 -17.14 7.59 3.27
CA GLU A 45 -18.01 6.47 3.64
C GLU A 45 -19.40 6.63 3.02
N ASP A 46 -19.94 7.85 3.04
CA ASP A 46 -21.23 8.21 2.46
C ASP A 46 -21.29 7.96 0.94
N ILE A 47 -20.22 8.29 0.20
CA ILE A 47 -20.10 8.04 -1.24
C ILE A 47 -19.91 6.54 -1.50
N LEU A 48 -19.04 5.87 -0.72
CA LEU A 48 -18.72 4.46 -0.86
C LEU A 48 -19.92 3.55 -0.53
N THR A 49 -20.75 3.97 0.42
CA THR A 49 -21.96 3.25 0.84
C THR A 49 -23.22 3.74 0.14
N MET A 50 -23.11 4.73 -0.75
CA MET A 50 -24.25 5.26 -1.49
C MET A 50 -24.86 4.11 -2.30
N PRO A 51 -26.11 3.68 -2.00
CA PRO A 51 -26.78 2.70 -2.82
C PRO A 51 -27.01 3.38 -4.16
N TYR A 52 -26.37 2.85 -5.21
CA TYR A 52 -26.60 3.30 -6.58
C TYR A 52 -28.06 2.97 -6.93
N LYS A 53 -29.00 3.84 -6.52
CA LYS A 53 -30.37 3.85 -7.02
C LYS A 53 -30.28 4.36 -8.45
N ILE A 54 -29.84 3.49 -9.36
CA ILE A 54 -30.33 3.58 -10.72
C ILE A 54 -31.82 3.31 -10.56
N ASP A 55 -32.60 4.38 -10.44
CA ASP A 55 -34.02 4.33 -10.80
C ASP A 55 -34.05 4.05 -12.30
N ALA A 56 -33.82 2.78 -12.65
CA ALA A 56 -34.14 2.21 -13.93
C ALA A 56 -35.67 2.17 -13.99
N LYS A 57 -36.29 3.34 -14.14
CA LYS A 57 -37.64 3.42 -14.65
C LYS A 57 -37.56 3.07 -16.13
N CYS A 58 -38.01 1.85 -16.43
CA CYS A 58 -38.66 1.53 -17.70
C CYS A 58 -39.69 2.60 -18.08
#